data_AF-A0A016TPK9-F1
#
_entry.id   AF-A0A016TPK9-F1
#
_cell.length_a   1.000
_cell.length_b   1.000
_cell.length_c   1.000
_cell.angle_alpha   90.00
_cell.angle_beta   90.00
_cell.angle_gamma   90.00
#
_symmetry.space_group_name_H-M   'P 1'
#
loop_
_entity.id
_entity.type
_entity.pdbx_description
1 polymer ?
#
loop_
_entity_poly.entity_id
_entity_poly.type
_entity_poly.pdbx_seq_one_letter_code
_entity_poly.pdbx_strand_id
1 'polypeptide(L)'
;MRMILGEAELKAHKEVEGHLITEQAKVNLLDFCKRLRKRFAADRHQAILFSDEKWFDIEKAHNRQNDRIWSEGKVALEERMIYRMQKPKQAVVCARVASIAKTPLLFVPEGVKVQ
;
A
#
# COMPACT_ATOMS: atom_id res chain seq x y z
N MET A 1 7.86 -6.40 37.35
CA MET A 1 6.85 -5.47 36.79
C MET A 1 5.63 -6.16 36.17
N ARG A 2 5.70 -7.36 35.58
CA ARG A 2 4.51 -8.05 35.02
C ARG A 2 3.45 -8.46 36.05
N MET A 3 3.83 -8.77 37.30
CA MET A 3 2.85 -9.15 38.34
C MET A 3 1.98 -7.97 38.81
N ILE A 4 2.54 -6.76 38.87
CA ILE A 4 1.83 -5.55 39.36
C ILE A 4 0.76 -5.09 38.36
N LEU A 5 0.99 -5.27 37.06
CA LEU A 5 0.04 -4.89 36.00
C LEU A 5 -1.16 -5.84 35.91
N GLY A 6 -0.99 -7.11 36.32
CA GLY A 6 -2.06 -8.10 36.35
C GLY A 6 -3.06 -7.89 37.48
N GLU A 7 -2.58 -7.46 38.65
CA GLU A 7 -3.43 -7.10 39.81
C GLU A 7 -4.26 -5.82 39.59
N ALA A 8 -3.79 -4.93 38.69
CA ALA A 8 -4.45 -3.68 38.34
C ALA A 8 -5.38 -3.78 37.12
N GLU A 9 -5.64 -4.98 36.58
CA GLU A 9 -6.41 -5.22 35.34
C GLU A 9 -5.93 -4.42 34.12
N LEU A 10 -4.66 -3.99 34.10
CA LEU A 10 -4.12 -3.17 33.02
C LEU A 10 -3.58 -4.03 31.88
N LYS A 11 -4.05 -3.75 30.67
CA LYS A 11 -3.59 -4.42 29.45
C LYS A 11 -2.42 -3.68 28.84
N ALA A 12 -1.31 -4.39 28.62
CA ALA A 12 -0.19 -3.84 27.87
C ALA A 12 -0.56 -3.72 26.39
N HIS A 13 -0.47 -2.50 25.84
CA HIS A 13 -0.64 -2.23 24.42
C HIS A 13 0.72 -1.95 23.76
N LYS A 14 0.85 -2.33 22.49
CA LYS A 14 2.04 -2.03 21.70
C LYS A 14 1.95 -0.58 21.23
N GLU A 15 3.03 0.19 21.43
CA GLU A 15 3.17 1.51 20.82
C GLU A 15 3.25 1.36 19.29
N VAL A 16 2.63 2.29 18.58
CA VAL A 16 2.58 2.31 17.12
C VAL A 16 2.99 3.70 16.65
N GLU A 17 3.94 3.75 15.71
CA GLU A 17 4.31 5.00 15.04
C GLU A 17 3.22 5.41 14.05
N GLY A 18 2.90 6.70 14.02
CA GLY A 18 1.94 7.29 13.09
C GLY A 18 2.49 8.56 12.46
N HIS A 19 1.95 8.93 11.30
CA HIS A 19 2.29 10.20 10.68
C HIS A 19 1.76 11.37 11.52
N LEU A 20 2.62 12.33 11.85
CA LEU A 20 2.22 13.52 12.62
C LEU A 20 1.40 14.46 11.72
N ILE A 21 0.10 14.57 12.01
CA ILE A 21 -0.81 15.48 11.29
C ILE A 21 -0.94 16.78 12.10
N THR A 22 -0.60 17.91 11.48
CA THR A 22 -0.75 19.23 12.10
C THR A 22 -2.23 19.58 12.30
N GLU A 23 -2.54 20.45 13.27
CA GLU A 23 -3.94 20.89 13.50
C GLU A 23 -4.55 21.54 12.25
N GLN A 24 -3.77 22.32 11.50
CA GLN A 24 -4.21 22.89 10.23
C GLN A 24 -4.52 21.81 9.18
N ALA A 25 -3.70 20.76 9.08
CA ALA A 25 -3.96 19.65 8.17
C ALA A 25 -5.23 18.89 8.56
N LYS A 26 -5.54 18.75 9.87
CA LYS A 26 -6.81 18.16 10.33
C LYS A 26 -8.02 19.00 9.90
N VAL A 27 -7.95 20.32 10.03
CA VAL A 27 -9.02 21.22 9.57
C VAL A 27 -9.22 21.10 8.05
N ASN A 28 -8.13 21.12 7.29
CA ASN A 28 -8.17 20.98 5.83
C ASN A 28 -8.76 19.63 5.41
N LEU A 29 -8.38 18.53 6.10
CA LEU A 29 -8.91 17.20 5.87
C LEU A 29 -10.40 17.13 6.18
N LEU A 30 -10.85 17.71 7.30
CA LEU A 30 -12.25 17.73 7.68
C LEU A 30 -13.10 18.45 6.62
N ASP A 31 -12.64 19.61 6.15
CA ASP A 31 -13.34 20.37 5.12
C ASP A 31 -13.34 19.65 3.77
N PHE A 32 -12.23 19.00 3.42
CA PHE A 32 -12.17 18.12 2.24
C PHE A 32 -13.18 16.98 2.35
N CYS A 33 -13.25 16.27 3.48
CA CYS A 33 -14.19 15.18 3.71
C CYS A 33 -15.64 15.65 3.63
N LYS A 34 -15.98 16.82 4.20
CA LYS A 34 -17.33 17.41 4.07
C LYS A 34 -17.70 17.67 2.61
N ARG A 35 -16.77 18.22 1.81
CA ARG A 35 -16.98 18.44 0.37
C ARG A 35 -17.11 17.13 -0.40
N LEU A 36 -16.25 16.16 -0.10
CA LEU A 36 -16.25 14.84 -0.72
C LEU A 36 -17.59 14.12 -0.47
N ARG A 37 -18.08 14.15 0.78
CA ARG A 37 -19.38 13.57 1.15
C ARG A 37 -20.54 14.16 0.32
N LYS A 38 -20.54 15.47 0.08
CA LYS A 38 -21.53 16.12 -0.79
C LYS A 38 -21.41 15.68 -2.25
N ARG A 39 -20.19 15.48 -2.75
CA ARG A 39 -19.92 14.98 -4.11
C ARG A 39 -20.31 13.52 -4.31
N PHE A 40 -20.31 12.71 -3.26
CA PHE A 40 -20.73 11.30 -3.34
C PHE A 40 -22.25 11.12 -3.33
N ALA A 41 -23.01 12.13 -2.92
CA ALA A 41 -24.47 12.07 -2.86
C ALA A 41 -25.11 11.97 -4.25
N ALA A 42 -26.24 11.27 -4.32
CA ALA A 42 -27.00 11.00 -5.55
C ALA A 42 -26.17 10.29 -6.63
N ASP A 43 -25.44 9.24 -6.24
CA ASP A 43 -24.62 8.39 -7.11
C ASP A 43 -23.56 9.09 -7.96
N ARG A 44 -23.28 10.36 -7.69
CA ARG A 44 -22.25 11.15 -8.37
C ARG A 44 -20.83 10.62 -8.18
N HIS A 45 -20.62 9.72 -7.20
CA HIS A 45 -19.37 8.98 -7.06
C HIS A 45 -19.06 8.10 -8.27
N GLN A 46 -20.09 7.66 -9.03
CA GLN A 46 -19.90 6.84 -10.21
C GLN A 46 -19.14 7.56 -11.32
N ALA A 47 -19.24 8.89 -11.37
CA ALA A 47 -18.53 9.75 -12.31
C ALA A 47 -17.10 10.11 -11.85
N ILE A 48 -16.65 9.64 -10.68
CA ILE A 48 -15.30 9.90 -10.18
C ILE A 48 -14.34 8.87 -10.76
N LEU A 49 -13.33 9.36 -11.47
CA LEU A 49 -12.17 8.57 -11.88
C LEU A 49 -11.06 8.77 -10.84
N PHE A 50 -10.76 7.71 -10.09
CA PHE A 50 -9.63 7.67 -9.17
C PHE A 50 -8.37 7.31 -9.93
N SER A 51 -7.24 7.92 -9.60
CA SER A 51 -5.93 7.57 -10.14
C SER A 51 -4.92 7.49 -9.02
N ASP A 52 -4.01 6.54 -9.11
CA ASP A 52 -2.88 6.44 -8.19
C ASP A 52 -1.65 5.87 -8.90
N GLU A 53 -0.49 6.14 -8.33
CA GLU A 53 0.81 5.67 -8.78
C GLU A 53 1.40 4.74 -7.73
N LYS A 54 1.92 3.60 -8.17
CA LYS A 54 2.58 2.66 -7.27
C LYS A 54 3.86 2.12 -7.87
N TRP A 55 4.91 2.11 -7.05
CA TRP A 55 6.15 1.42 -7.36
C TRP A 55 5.98 -0.09 -7.24
N PHE A 56 6.41 -0.81 -8.27
CA PHE A 56 6.48 -2.26 -8.33
C PHE A 56 7.92 -2.70 -8.59
N ASP A 57 8.41 -3.63 -7.78
CA ASP A 57 9.68 -4.30 -8.03
C ASP A 57 9.49 -5.32 -9.16
N ILE A 58 10.25 -5.18 -10.24
CA ILE A 58 10.28 -6.14 -11.37
C ILE A 58 11.04 -7.39 -10.96
N GLU A 59 12.11 -7.21 -10.19
CA GLU A 59 12.90 -8.32 -9.67
C GLU A 59 12.19 -8.98 -8.48
N LYS A 60 12.32 -10.30 -8.37
CA LYS A 60 11.66 -11.09 -7.32
C LYS A 60 12.25 -10.71 -5.96
N ALA A 61 11.60 -9.78 -5.27
CA ALA A 61 11.85 -9.53 -3.86
C ALA A 61 11.27 -10.68 -3.03
N HIS A 62 11.96 -11.05 -1.93
CA HIS A 62 11.40 -12.00 -0.97
C HIS A 62 10.14 -11.40 -0.32
N ASN A 63 8.98 -11.80 -0.81
CA ASN A 63 7.67 -11.45 -0.28
C ASN A 63 7.13 -12.62 0.54
N ARG A 64 7.16 -12.47 1.88
CA ARG A 64 6.73 -13.48 2.86
C ARG A 64 5.30 -14.04 2.64
N GLN A 65 4.47 -13.34 1.88
CA GLN A 65 3.10 -13.78 1.60
C GLN A 65 2.98 -14.62 0.32
N ASN A 66 3.91 -14.48 -0.64
CA ASN A 66 3.85 -15.08 -1.99
C ASN A 66 5.17 -15.80 -2.38
N ASP A 67 5.96 -16.25 -1.41
CA ASP A 67 7.28 -16.84 -1.60
C ASP A 67 7.29 -18.37 -1.73
N ARG A 68 6.12 -19.02 -1.78
CA ARG A 68 6.03 -20.49 -1.92
C ARG A 68 6.32 -20.92 -3.36
N ILE A 69 7.22 -21.89 -3.49
CA ILE A 69 7.50 -22.62 -4.73
C ILE A 69 6.72 -23.94 -4.65
N TRP A 70 5.96 -24.25 -5.70
CA TRP A 70 5.28 -25.55 -5.83
C TRP A 70 6.17 -26.47 -6.68
N SER A 71 6.46 -27.66 -6.16
CA SER A 71 7.28 -28.65 -6.84
C SER A 71 6.80 -30.07 -6.51
N GLU A 72 6.94 -30.99 -7.45
CA GLU A 72 6.61 -32.41 -7.25
C GLU A 72 7.68 -33.16 -6.44
N GLY A 73 8.87 -32.56 -6.25
CA GLY A 73 10.00 -33.15 -5.52
C GLY A 73 10.77 -32.13 -4.67
N LYS A 74 11.85 -32.59 -4.02
CA LYS A 74 12.76 -31.73 -3.26
C LYS A 74 13.48 -30.78 -4.21
N VAL A 75 13.33 -29.47 -3.96
CA VAL A 75 14.05 -28.40 -4.67
C VAL A 75 15.34 -28.09 -3.92
N ALA A 76 16.45 -27.95 -4.65
CA ALA A 76 17.75 -27.64 -4.07
C ALA A 76 17.72 -26.25 -3.40
N LEU A 77 18.60 -26.02 -2.41
CA LEU A 77 18.68 -24.74 -1.71
C LEU A 77 18.97 -23.58 -2.69
N GLU A 78 19.86 -23.84 -3.64
CA GLU A 78 20.33 -22.88 -4.64
C GLU A 78 19.19 -22.42 -5.55
N GLU A 79 18.30 -23.33 -5.93
CA GLU A 79 17.13 -23.08 -6.79
C GLU A 79 16.02 -22.29 -6.09
N ARG A 80 16.01 -22.26 -4.76
CA ARG A 80 15.05 -21.50 -3.95
C ARG A 80 15.65 -20.24 -3.30
N MET A 81 16.94 -19.99 -3.47
CA MET A 81 17.60 -18.81 -2.92
C MET A 81 17.25 -17.57 -3.74
N ILE A 82 16.85 -16.50 -3.03
CA ILE A 82 16.59 -15.20 -3.61
C ILE A 82 17.57 -14.21 -2.99
N TYR A 83 18.34 -13.53 -3.83
CA TYR A 83 19.26 -12.48 -3.40
C TYR A 83 18.52 -11.16 -3.28
N ARG A 84 18.66 -10.48 -2.14
CA ARG A 84 18.17 -9.10 -1.96
C ARG A 84 19.18 -8.14 -2.54
N MET A 85 18.77 -7.37 -3.55
CA MET A 85 19.54 -6.21 -4.03
C MET A 85 19.06 -4.94 -3.33
N GLN A 86 19.96 -3.96 -3.12
CA GLN A 86 19.61 -2.68 -2.50
C GLN A 86 18.70 -1.80 -3.38
N LYS A 87 18.78 -1.95 -4.71
CA LYS A 87 17.99 -1.21 -5.71
C LYS A 87 17.53 -2.17 -6.81
N PRO A 88 16.52 -3.02 -6.52
CA PRO A 88 15.95 -3.86 -7.56
C PRO A 88 15.37 -2.97 -8.67
N LYS A 89 15.36 -3.43 -9.92
CA LYS A 89 14.67 -2.72 -11.00
C LYS A 89 13.20 -2.51 -10.62
N GLN A 90 12.73 -1.27 -10.73
CA GLN A 90 11.35 -0.92 -10.42
C GLN A 90 10.64 -0.33 -11.64
N ALA A 91 9.32 -0.42 -11.64
CA ALA A 91 8.46 0.35 -12.54
C ALA A 91 7.42 1.10 -11.71
N VAL A 92 7.08 2.31 -12.15
CA VAL A 92 5.87 2.97 -11.67
C VAL A 92 4.72 2.45 -12.50
N VAL A 93 3.68 1.98 -11.84
CA VAL A 93 2.42 1.63 -12.50
C VAL A 93 1.40 2.67 -12.09
N CYS A 94 0.86 3.38 -13.09
CA CYS A 94 -0.27 4.28 -12.90
C CYS A 94 -1.54 3.54 -13.31
N ALA A 95 -2.53 3.54 -12.43
CA ALA A 95 -3.84 2.95 -12.70
C ALA A 95 -4.92 3.99 -12.48
N ARG A 96 -5.92 4.02 -13.37
CA ARG A 96 -7.15 4.79 -13.13
C ARG A 96 -8.34 3.85 -13.04
N VAL A 97 -9.18 4.08 -12.04
CA VAL A 97 -10.34 3.24 -11.71
C VAL A 97 -11.57 4.14 -11.53
N ALA A 98 -12.65 3.78 -12.22
CA ALA A 98 -13.98 4.34 -12.04
C ALA A 98 -14.91 3.25 -11.48
N SER A 99 -16.14 3.64 -11.15
CA SER A 99 -17.16 2.70 -10.65
C SER A 99 -17.43 1.52 -11.59
N ILE A 100 -17.39 1.75 -12.90
CA ILE A 100 -17.75 0.77 -13.93
C ILE A 100 -16.56 0.00 -14.49
N ALA A 101 -15.35 0.55 -14.42
CA ALA A 101 -14.22 0.01 -15.16
C ALA A 101 -12.87 0.49 -14.62
N LYS A 102 -11.82 -0.23 -15.03
CA LYS A 102 -10.43 0.18 -14.85
C LYS A 102 -9.85 0.50 -16.22
N THR A 103 -9.07 1.57 -16.29
CA THR A 103 -8.28 1.89 -17.47
C THR A 103 -7.12 0.90 -17.61
N PRO A 104 -6.57 0.72 -18.82
CA PRO A 104 -5.32 -0.02 -19.00
C PRO A 104 -4.22 0.52 -18.08
N LEU A 105 -3.43 -0.39 -17.51
CA LEU A 105 -2.31 -0.02 -16.66
C LEU A 105 -1.25 0.70 -17.50
N LEU A 106 -0.83 1.88 -17.03
CA LEU A 106 0.29 2.61 -17.62
C LEU A 106 1.55 2.22 -16.86
N PHE A 107 2.49 1.59 -17.57
CA PHE A 107 3.81 1.30 -17.04
C PHE A 107 4.76 2.43 -17.42
N VAL A 108 5.25 3.16 -16.42
CA VAL A 108 6.25 4.21 -16.59
C VAL A 108 7.60 3.62 -16.20
N PRO A 109 8.56 3.55 -17.14
CA PRO A 109 9.91 3.09 -16.82
C PRO A 109 10.59 3.99 -15.79
N GLU A 110 11.52 3.40 -15.04
CA GLU A 110 12.32 4.12 -14.06
C GLU A 110 13.04 5.33 -14.72
N GLY A 111 12.91 6.51 -14.11
CA GLY A 111 13.57 7.74 -14.57
C GLY A 111 12.82 8.54 -15.63
N VAL A 112 11.65 8.10 -16.09
CA VAL A 112 10.84 8.84 -17.07
C VAL A 112 9.87 9.79 -16.34
N LYS A 113 9.88 11.07 -16.70
CA LYS A 113 8.85 12.04 -16.31
C LYS A 113 7.75 12.05 -17.35
N VAL A 114 6.51 11.78 -16.95
CA VAL A 114 5.35 11.94 -17.81
C VAL A 114 4.92 13.41 -17.73
N GLN A 115 4.92 14.12 -18.87
CA GLN A 115 4.49 15.53 -18.99
C GLN A 115 2.98 15.66 -19.06
#